data_AF-A0A0U1L5P2-F1
#
_entry.id   AF-A0A0U1L5P2-F1
#
_cell.length_a   1.000
_cell.length_b   1.000
_cell.length_c   1.000
_cell.angle_alpha   90.00
_cell.angle_beta   90.00
_cell.angle_gamma   90.00
#
_symmetry.space_group_name_H-M   'P 1'
#
loop_
_entity.id
_entity.type
_entity.pdbx_description
1 polymer ?
#
loop_
_entity_poly.entity_id
_entity_poly.type
_entity_poly.pdbx_seq_one_letter_code
_entity_poly.pdbx_strand_id
1 'polypeptide(L)'
;MKIKYEFVTGETVEIEVEENIGEVMAQIDRDIYRSNRRETNKHNSVEALEDKGIQLADESMDIPFFIEQQEMREALHNAMDKLLPQQRELIQKVFFTGKSISEIARAEGVDESSIRDRLKRIYKKLKNFSK
;
A
#
# COMPACT_ATOMS: atom_id res chain seq x y z
N MET A 1 -9.10 45.55 22.79
CA MET A 1 -7.91 44.68 22.87
C MET A 1 -7.34 44.52 21.47
N LYS A 2 -6.02 44.65 21.27
CA LYS A 2 -5.41 44.45 19.93
C LYS A 2 -4.90 43.03 19.80
N ILE A 3 -5.36 42.31 18.78
CA ILE A 3 -4.97 40.92 18.51
C ILE A 3 -4.28 40.89 17.14
N LYS A 4 -3.21 40.10 17.06
CA LYS A 4 -2.52 39.79 15.80
C LYS A 4 -3.14 38.53 15.23
N TYR A 5 -3.70 38.64 14.02
CA TYR A 5 -4.26 37.52 13.29
C TYR A 5 -3.42 37.24 12.05
N GLU A 6 -2.92 36.02 11.92
CA GLU A 6 -2.15 35.57 10.76
C GLU A 6 -3.07 34.76 9.84
N PHE A 7 -3.23 35.21 8.60
CA PHE A 7 -3.98 34.48 7.58
C PHE A 7 -3.16 33.32 7.03
N VAL A 8 -3.84 32.30 6.50
CA VAL A 8 -3.21 31.11 5.88
C VAL A 8 -2.30 31.49 4.69
N THR A 9 -2.51 32.67 4.10
CA THR A 9 -1.68 33.27 3.04
C THR A 9 -0.39 33.92 3.55
N GLY A 10 -0.15 33.96 4.86
CA GLY A 10 1.03 34.56 5.48
C GLY A 10 0.93 36.05 5.77
N GLU A 11 -0.21 36.67 5.49
CA GLU A 11 -0.48 38.07 5.84
C GLU A 11 -0.85 38.20 7.32
N THR A 12 -0.28 39.18 8.02
CA THR A 12 -0.58 39.44 9.43
C THR A 12 -1.27 40.77 9.60
N VAL A 13 -2.41 40.78 10.29
CA VAL A 13 -3.25 41.97 10.50
C VAL A 13 -3.45 42.18 11.99
N GLU A 14 -3.27 43.43 12.43
CA GLU A 14 -3.61 43.86 13.78
C GLU A 14 -5.07 44.33 13.80
N ILE A 15 -5.92 43.60 14.52
CA ILE A 15 -7.35 43.92 14.63
C ILE A 15 -7.63 44.38 16.06
N GLU A 16 -8.31 45.52 16.18
CA GLU A 16 -8.82 46.01 17.45
C GLU A 16 -10.18 45.38 17.72
N VAL A 17 -10.24 44.55 18.75
CA VAL A 17 -11.39 43.71 19.08
C VAL A 17 -11.97 44.11 20.44
N GLU A 18 -13.28 43.96 20.59
CA GLU A 18 -13.97 44.14 21.87
C GLU A 18 -13.46 43.18 22.94
N GLU A 19 -13.52 43.61 24.20
CA GLU A 19 -12.96 42.89 25.35
C GLU A 19 -13.55 41.47 25.52
N ASN A 20 -14.87 41.33 25.36
CA ASN A 20 -15.58 40.05 25.40
C ASN A 20 -15.04 39.04 24.37
N ILE A 21 -14.75 39.51 23.15
CA ILE A 21 -14.25 38.64 22.08
C ILE A 21 -12.79 38.27 22.35
N GLY A 22 -11.99 39.22 22.86
CA GLY A 22 -10.62 38.96 23.27
C GLY A 22 -10.49 37.90 24.36
N GLU A 23 -11.39 37.92 25.36
CA GLU A 23 -11.44 36.90 26.40
C GLU A 23 -11.80 35.51 25.86
N VAL A 24 -12.78 35.43 24.95
CA VAL A 24 -13.17 34.16 24.31
C VAL A 24 -12.02 33.60 23.48
N MET A 25 -11.32 34.43 22.71
CA MET A 25 -10.15 33.99 21.94
C MET A 25 -9.03 33.47 22.84
N ALA A 26 -8.71 34.19 23.92
CA ALA A 26 -7.71 33.73 24.89
C ALA A 26 -8.10 32.41 25.58
N GLN A 27 -9.41 32.17 25.76
CA GLN A 27 -9.90 30.91 26.28
C GLN A 27 -9.75 29.77 25.26
N ILE A 28 -10.08 30.03 23.99
CA ILE A 28 -9.90 29.07 22.89
C ILE A 28 -8.42 28.69 22.75
N ASP A 29 -7.50 29.65 22.78
CA ASP A 29 -6.05 29.36 22.68
C ASP A 29 -5.56 28.46 23.81
N ARG A 30 -6.04 28.70 25.04
CA ARG A 30 -5.72 27.84 26.20
C ARG A 30 -6.26 26.42 26.03
N ASP A 31 -7.46 26.27 25.51
CA ASP A 31 -8.09 24.98 25.33
C ASP A 31 -7.46 24.19 24.16
N ILE A 32 -7.09 24.87 23.07
CA ILE A 32 -6.29 24.30 21.97
C ILE A 32 -4.95 23.82 22.50
N TYR A 33 -4.23 24.65 23.26
CA TYR A 33 -2.93 24.27 23.83
C TYR A 33 -3.05 23.01 24.72
N ARG A 34 -4.05 22.96 25.59
CA ARG A 34 -4.31 21.81 26.47
C ARG A 34 -4.66 20.56 25.67
N SER A 35 -5.50 20.69 24.65
CA SER A 35 -5.88 19.59 23.76
C SER A 35 -4.66 19.04 23.03
N ASN A 36 -3.89 19.91 22.36
CA ASN A 36 -2.67 19.53 21.64
C ASN A 36 -1.65 18.87 22.58
N ARG A 37 -1.49 19.38 23.81
CA ARG A 37 -0.61 18.77 24.82
C ARG A 37 -1.08 17.39 25.24
N ARG A 38 -2.40 17.20 25.42
CA ARG A 38 -3.00 15.90 25.74
C ARG A 38 -2.83 14.90 24.60
N GLU A 39 -2.95 15.36 23.36
CA GLU A 39 -2.81 14.55 22.14
C GLU A 39 -1.35 14.14 21.89
N THR A 40 -0.41 15.10 21.91
CA THR A 40 1.03 14.86 21.71
C THR A 40 1.68 13.98 22.79
N ASN A 41 1.10 13.91 23.99
CA ASN A 41 1.55 12.95 25.01
C ASN A 41 1.15 11.50 24.71
N LYS A 42 0.15 11.27 23.85
CA LYS A 42 -0.37 9.95 23.50
C LYS A 42 0.01 9.50 22.10
N HIS A 43 0.32 10.44 21.22
CA HIS A 43 0.67 10.20 19.84
C HIS A 43 2.06 10.77 19.56
N ASN A 44 2.94 9.95 19.00
CA ASN A 44 4.16 10.44 18.37
C ASN A 44 3.96 10.34 16.85
N SER A 45 4.28 11.39 16.12
CA SER A 45 4.41 11.29 14.66
C SER A 45 5.65 10.46 14.31
N VAL A 46 5.66 9.85 13.13
CA VAL A 46 6.82 9.09 12.64
C VAL A 46 8.04 9.99 12.54
N GLU A 47 7.88 11.20 12.01
CA GLU A 47 8.94 12.22 11.91
C GLU A 47 9.52 12.56 13.30
N ALA A 48 8.67 12.78 14.31
CA ALA A 48 9.14 13.10 15.66
C ALA A 48 9.83 11.92 16.38
N LEU A 49 9.63 10.68 15.89
CA LEU A 49 10.36 9.50 16.36
C LEU A 49 11.69 9.36 15.61
N GLU A 50 11.71 9.65 14.31
CA GLU A 50 12.90 9.67 13.47
C GLU A 50 13.92 10.72 13.94
N ASP A 51 13.46 11.93 14.27
CA ASP A 51 14.28 13.00 14.87
C ASP A 51 14.87 12.61 16.24
N LYS A 52 14.18 11.71 16.97
CA LYS A 52 14.67 11.13 18.24
C LYS A 52 15.60 9.94 18.02
N GLY A 53 15.94 9.62 16.77
CA GLY A 53 16.82 8.52 16.39
C GLY A 53 16.17 7.14 16.51
N ILE A 54 14.84 7.06 16.59
CA ILE A 54 14.13 5.78 16.63
C ILE A 54 13.93 5.30 15.20
N GLN A 55 14.71 4.29 14.80
CA GLN A 55 14.52 3.59 13.54
C GLN A 55 13.39 2.55 13.69
N LEU A 56 12.28 2.80 13.01
CA LEU A 56 11.15 1.87 12.90
C LEU A 56 11.35 0.84 11.78
N ALA A 57 12.46 0.92 11.05
CA ALA A 57 12.81 -0.04 10.03
C ALA A 57 13.09 -1.40 10.67
N ASP A 58 12.52 -2.45 10.08
CA ASP A 58 12.80 -3.82 10.50
C ASP A 58 14.24 -4.19 10.07
N GLU A 59 15.16 -4.18 11.03
CA GLU A 59 16.58 -4.50 10.78
C GLU A 59 16.80 -5.94 10.26
N SER A 60 15.81 -6.83 10.44
CA SER A 60 15.86 -8.19 9.91
C SER A 60 15.42 -8.29 8.45
N MET A 61 14.85 -7.21 7.90
CA MET A 61 14.37 -7.17 6.52
C MET A 61 15.53 -6.95 5.56
N ASP A 62 15.85 -7.99 4.78
CA ASP A 62 16.76 -7.87 3.64
C ASP A 62 16.06 -7.11 2.51
N ILE A 63 16.28 -5.79 2.48
CA ILE A 63 15.65 -4.86 1.53
C ILE A 63 15.95 -5.26 0.07
N PRO A 64 17.20 -5.54 -0.34
CA PRO A 64 17.49 -6.08 -1.67
C PRO A 64 16.66 -7.31 -2.03
N PHE A 65 16.61 -8.31 -1.14
CA PHE A 65 15.83 -9.52 -1.37
C PHE A 65 14.33 -9.23 -1.53
N PHE A 66 13.78 -8.32 -0.72
CA PHE A 66 12.37 -7.94 -0.84
C PHE A 66 12.06 -7.27 -2.20
N ILE A 67 12.94 -6.38 -2.66
CA ILE A 67 12.81 -5.70 -3.95
C ILE A 67 12.88 -6.73 -5.09
N GLU A 68 13.85 -7.62 -5.08
CA GLU A 68 13.97 -8.69 -6.08
C GLU A 68 12.70 -9.56 -6.14
N GLN A 69 12.14 -9.91 -4.99
CA GLN A 69 10.90 -10.69 -4.89
C GLN A 69 9.67 -9.91 -5.37
N GLN A 70 9.67 -8.59 -5.22
CA GLN A 70 8.62 -7.73 -5.76
C GLN A 70 8.72 -7.66 -7.29
N GLU A 71 9.90 -7.38 -7.83
CA GLU A 71 10.14 -7.33 -9.28
C GLU A 71 9.81 -8.66 -9.96
N MET A 72 10.20 -9.78 -9.35
CA MET A 72 9.87 -11.11 -9.86
C MET A 72 8.35 -11.37 -9.88
N ARG A 73 7.62 -10.92 -8.85
CA ARG A 73 6.15 -11.02 -8.82
C ARG A 73 5.51 -10.16 -9.90
N GLU A 74 5.97 -8.93 -10.08
CA GLU A 74 5.45 -8.02 -11.10
C GLU A 74 5.72 -8.57 -12.51
N ALA A 75 6.92 -9.09 -12.77
CA ALA A 75 7.25 -9.75 -14.04
C ALA A 75 6.34 -10.97 -14.30
N LEU A 76 6.07 -11.78 -13.28
CA LEU A 76 5.17 -12.92 -13.39
C LEU A 76 3.73 -12.49 -13.69
N HIS A 77 3.22 -11.46 -12.99
CA HIS A 77 1.90 -10.90 -13.24
C HIS A 77 1.77 -10.38 -14.68
N ASN A 78 2.74 -9.60 -15.14
CA ASN A 78 2.79 -9.11 -16.52
C ASN A 78 2.83 -10.25 -17.55
N ALA A 79 3.56 -11.34 -17.27
CA ALA A 79 3.59 -12.52 -18.13
C ALA A 79 2.24 -13.27 -18.15
N MET A 80 1.57 -13.37 -17.00
CA MET A 80 0.23 -13.95 -16.88
C MET A 80 -0.83 -13.11 -17.62
N ASP A 81 -0.65 -11.80 -17.67
CA ASP A 81 -1.55 -10.90 -18.40
C ASP A 81 -1.50 -11.09 -19.92
N LYS A 82 -0.34 -11.47 -20.45
CA LYS A 82 -0.13 -11.78 -21.88
C LYS A 82 -0.67 -13.16 -22.30
N LEU A 83 -1.10 -14.00 -21.36
CA LEU A 83 -1.68 -15.32 -21.67
C LEU A 83 -3.10 -15.19 -22.23
N LEU A 84 -3.49 -16.14 -23.09
CA LEU A 84 -4.88 -16.23 -23.53
C LEU A 84 -5.81 -16.62 -22.37
N PRO A 85 -7.10 -16.22 -22.38
CA PRO A 85 -8.05 -16.52 -21.32
C PRO A 85 -8.12 -18.02 -20.97
N GLN A 86 -8.17 -18.89 -21.97
CA GLN A 86 -8.18 -20.35 -21.79
C GLN A 86 -6.90 -20.87 -21.11
N GLN A 87 -5.75 -20.24 -21.36
CA GLN A 87 -4.49 -20.61 -20.73
C GLN A 87 -4.44 -20.19 -19.27
N ARG A 88 -4.97 -19.00 -18.97
CA ARG A 88 -5.10 -18.49 -17.60
C ARG A 88 -6.07 -19.34 -16.77
N GLU A 89 -7.19 -19.73 -17.36
CA GLU A 89 -8.18 -20.60 -16.71
C GLU A 89 -7.57 -21.96 -16.35
N LEU A 90 -6.75 -22.53 -17.24
CA LEU A 90 -6.06 -23.80 -16.96
C LEU A 90 -5.07 -23.66 -15.79
N ILE A 91 -4.28 -22.57 -15.75
CA ILE A 91 -3.41 -22.28 -14.60
C ILE A 91 -4.24 -22.10 -13.32
N GLN A 92 -5.36 -21.39 -13.40
CA GLN A 92 -6.24 -21.17 -12.26
C GLN A 92 -6.76 -22.48 -11.68
N LYS A 93 -7.18 -23.41 -12.56
CA LYS A 93 -7.65 -24.73 -12.16
C LYS A 93 -6.56 -25.53 -11.42
N VAL A 94 -5.34 -25.53 -11.97
CA VAL A 94 -4.23 -26.33 -11.44
C VAL A 94 -3.64 -25.74 -10.15
N PHE A 95 -3.31 -24.44 -10.14
CA PHE A 95 -2.52 -23.84 -9.06
C PHE A 95 -3.36 -23.15 -7.99
N PHE A 96 -4.53 -22.58 -8.34
CA PHE A 96 -5.36 -21.84 -7.39
C PHE A 96 -6.50 -22.67 -6.83
N THR A 97 -7.14 -23.51 -7.66
CA THR A 97 -8.21 -24.42 -7.19
C THR A 97 -7.72 -25.82 -6.82
N GLY A 98 -6.44 -26.13 -7.10
CA GLY A 98 -5.82 -27.41 -6.72
C GLY A 98 -6.37 -28.64 -7.45
N LYS A 99 -7.02 -28.47 -8.61
CA LYS A 99 -7.58 -29.58 -9.38
C LYS A 99 -6.46 -30.41 -10.00
N SER A 100 -6.62 -31.74 -9.94
CA SER A 100 -5.66 -32.64 -10.58
C SER A 100 -5.80 -32.62 -12.10
N ILE A 101 -4.72 -32.97 -12.81
CA ILE A 101 -4.72 -33.04 -14.28
C ILE A 101 -5.78 -34.02 -14.79
N SER A 102 -5.99 -35.13 -14.07
CA SER A 102 -6.98 -36.16 -14.40
C SER A 102 -8.42 -35.67 -14.25
N GLU A 103 -8.72 -34.88 -13.21
CA GLU A 103 -10.03 -34.24 -13.03
C GLU A 103 -10.33 -33.24 -14.14
N ILE A 104 -9.35 -32.41 -14.50
CA ILE A 104 -9.50 -31.43 -15.58
C ILE A 104 -9.72 -32.13 -16.92
N ALA A 105 -8.93 -33.16 -17.20
CA ALA A 105 -9.04 -33.99 -18.40
C ALA A 105 -10.43 -34.63 -18.50
N ARG A 106 -10.94 -35.22 -17.41
CA ARG A 106 -12.27 -35.82 -17.34
C ARG A 106 -13.39 -34.79 -17.55
N ALA A 107 -13.25 -33.60 -16.96
CA ALA A 107 -14.25 -32.53 -17.10
C ALA A 107 -14.31 -31.97 -18.54
N GLU A 108 -13.16 -31.88 -19.22
CA GLU A 108 -13.07 -31.41 -20.61
C GLU A 108 -13.26 -32.53 -21.66
N GLY A 109 -13.35 -33.80 -21.23
CA GLY A 109 -13.47 -34.95 -22.13
C GLY A 109 -12.23 -35.22 -22.98
N VAL A 110 -11.05 -34.81 -22.50
CA VAL A 110 -9.76 -34.95 -23.21
C VAL A 110 -8.84 -35.90 -22.48
N ASP A 111 -7.80 -36.39 -23.17
CA ASP A 111 -6.76 -37.18 -22.53
C ASP A 111 -5.83 -36.34 -21.63
N GLU A 112 -5.31 -36.93 -20.56
CA GLU A 112 -4.39 -36.25 -19.63
C GLU A 112 -3.13 -35.71 -20.33
N SER A 113 -2.64 -36.40 -21.36
CA SER A 113 -1.49 -35.94 -22.16
C SER A 113 -1.76 -34.59 -22.82
N SER A 114 -2.99 -34.37 -23.29
CA SER A 114 -3.40 -33.11 -23.91
C SER A 114 -3.33 -31.95 -22.94
N ILE A 115 -3.75 -32.15 -21.69
CA ILE A 115 -3.64 -31.14 -20.62
C ILE A 115 -2.17 -30.87 -20.28
N ARG A 116 -1.34 -31.91 -20.15
CA ARG A 116 0.10 -31.76 -19.89
C ARG A 116 0.80 -30.97 -20.99
N ASP A 117 0.48 -31.23 -22.25
CA ASP A 117 1.08 -30.53 -23.38
C ASP A 117 0.60 -29.07 -23.49
N ARG A 118 -0.68 -28.80 -23.16
CA ARG A 118 -1.15 -27.42 -23.00
C ARG A 118 -0.36 -26.68 -21.91
N LEU A 119 -0.16 -27.29 -20.74
CA LEU A 119 0.64 -26.70 -19.65
C LEU A 119 2.09 -26.45 -20.08
N LYS A 120 2.74 -27.39 -20.76
CA LYS A 120 4.10 -27.18 -21.29
C LYS A 120 4.19 -25.96 -22.22
N ARG A 121 3.20 -25.77 -23.10
CA ARG A 121 3.15 -24.60 -24.00
C ARG A 121 2.98 -23.31 -23.20
N ILE A 122 2.17 -23.34 -22.14
CA ILE A 122 1.97 -22.18 -21.26
C ILE A 122 3.28 -21.83 -20.53
N TYR A 123 3.98 -22.81 -19.95
CA TYR A 123 5.28 -22.57 -19.31
C TYR A 123 6.30 -21.99 -20.28
N LYS A 124 6.34 -22.47 -21.53
CA LYS A 124 7.22 -21.91 -22.56
C LYS A 124 6.88 -20.45 -22.87
N LYS A 125 5.60 -20.09 -22.92
CA LYS A 125 5.17 -18.69 -23.10
C LYS A 125 5.53 -17.82 -21.91
N LEU A 126 5.24 -18.26 -20.70
CA LEU A 126 5.60 -17.54 -19.47
C LEU A 126 7.10 -17.28 -19.39
N LYS A 127 7.93 -18.29 -19.69
CA LYS A 127 9.38 -18.14 -19.76
C LYS A 127 9.84 -17.11 -20.80
N ASN A 128 9.16 -17.05 -21.94
CA ASN A 128 9.47 -16.07 -22.98
C ASN A 128 9.01 -14.65 -22.62
N PHE A 129 7.94 -14.49 -21.85
CA PHE A 129 7.43 -13.18 -21.41
C PHE A 129 8.14 -12.63 -20.18
N SER A 130 8.75 -13.52 -19.39
CA SER A 130 9.56 -13.20 -18.21
C SER A 130 11.04 -12.95 -18.55
N LYS A 131 11.43 -13.11 -19.81
CA LYS A 131 12.74 -12.71 -20.34
C LYS A 131 12.69 -11.28 -20.85
#